data_AF-A0A3Q7RP56-F1
#
_entry.id   AF-A0A3Q7RP56-F1
#
_cell.length_a   1.000
_cell.length_b   1.000
_cell.length_c   1.000
_cell.angle_alpha   90.00
_cell.angle_beta   90.00
_cell.angle_gamma   90.00
#
_symmetry.space_group_name_H-M   'P 1'
#
loop_
_entity.id
_entity.type
_entity.pdbx_description
1 polymer ?
#
loop_
_entity_poly.entity_id
_entity_poly.type
_entity_poly.pdbx_seq_one_letter_code
_entity_poly.pdbx_strand_id
1 'polypeptide(L)' 'MKIFYYLLHFLCYVTFILPATCTLIDPDQCSNKFGHCRRRCFRGEKRIDICLLPNKICCIERLYDED' A
#
# COMPACT_ATOMS: atom_id res chain seq x y z
N MET A 1 -15.82 -37.17 3.14
CA MET A 1 -15.77 -36.48 1.84
C MET A 1 -14.62 -35.47 1.82
N LYS A 2 -13.45 -35.85 1.28
CA LYS A 2 -12.24 -35.00 1.26
C LYS A 2 -12.39 -33.72 0.42
N ILE A 3 -13.26 -33.75 -0.59
CA ILE A 3 -13.52 -32.63 -1.51
C ILE A 3 -14.04 -31.38 -0.80
N PHE A 4 -14.97 -31.53 0.14
CA PHE A 4 -15.49 -30.37 0.90
C PHE A 4 -14.41 -29.72 1.77
N TYR A 5 -13.49 -30.52 2.32
CA TYR A 5 -12.35 -30.00 3.08
C TYR A 5 -11.42 -29.17 2.20
N TYR A 6 -11.09 -29.66 1.00
CA TYR A 6 -10.27 -28.89 0.05
C TYR A 6 -10.95 -27.61 -0.44
N LEU A 7 -12.26 -27.65 -0.68
CA LEU A 7 -13.04 -26.47 -1.07
C LEU A 7 -13.07 -25.42 0.05
N LEU A 8 -13.31 -25.82 1.29
CA LEU A 8 -13.28 -24.92 2.45
C LEU A 8 -11.89 -24.30 2.66
N HIS A 9 -10.83 -25.08 2.49
CA HIS A 9 -9.46 -24.60 2.60
C HIS A 9 -9.12 -23.59 1.49
N PHE A 10 -9.55 -23.87 0.26
CA PHE A 10 -9.38 -22.95 -0.87
C PHE A 10 -10.15 -21.64 -0.65
N LEU A 11 -11.40 -21.72 -0.19
CA LEU A 11 -12.20 -20.54 0.15
C LEU A 11 -11.51 -19.68 1.21
N CYS A 12 -11.02 -20.29 2.30
CA CYS A 12 -10.29 -19.54 3.33
C CYS A 12 -9.01 -18.88 2.80
N TYR A 13 -8.28 -19.55 1.91
CA TYR A 13 -7.07 -18.99 1.31
C TYR A 13 -7.38 -17.73 0.47
N VAL A 14 -8.42 -17.79 -0.36
CA VAL A 14 -8.81 -16.67 -1.22
C VAL A 14 -9.43 -15.52 -0.41
N THR A 15 -10.21 -15.80 0.63
CA THR A 15 -10.92 -14.76 1.39
C THR A 15 -10.12 -14.14 2.53
N PHE A 16 -9.13 -14.83 3.10
CA PHE A 16 -8.36 -14.31 4.24
C PHE A 16 -6.91 -13.96 3.87
N ILE A 17 -6.24 -14.78 3.06
CA ILE A 17 -4.81 -14.60 2.78
C ILE A 17 -4.61 -13.60 1.63
N LEU A 18 -5.39 -13.74 0.55
CA LEU A 18 -5.31 -12.84 -0.61
C LEU A 18 -5.56 -11.36 -0.24
N PRO A 19 -6.63 -11.00 0.50
CA PRO A 19 -6.86 -9.60 0.87
C PRO A 19 -5.88 -9.05 1.92
N ALA A 20 -5.23 -9.90 2.72
CA ALA A 20 -4.14 -9.46 3.61
C ALA A 20 -2.89 -9.04 2.83
N THR A 21 -2.66 -9.61 1.64
CA THR A 21 -1.58 -9.19 0.73
C THR A 21 -1.99 -8.07 -0.23
N CYS A 22 -3.28 -7.97 -0.54
CA CYS A 22 -3.88 -6.86 -1.23
C CYS A 22 -4.41 -5.86 -0.20
N THR A 23 -3.52 -5.36 0.66
CA THR A 23 -3.79 -4.08 1.31
C THR A 23 -4.13 -3.11 0.17
N LEU A 24 -5.40 -2.71 0.08
CA LEU A 24 -5.90 -1.68 -0.82
C LEU A 24 -5.20 -0.37 -0.44
N ILE A 25 -3.92 -0.25 -0.77
CA ILE A 25 -3.24 1.03 -0.83
C ILE A 25 -3.88 1.74 -1.98
N ASP A 26 -4.67 2.75 -1.62
CA ASP A 26 -5.27 3.68 -2.55
C ASP A 26 -4.15 4.31 -3.40
N PRO A 27 -4.05 3.94 -4.70
CA PRO A 27 -3.04 4.47 -5.61
C PRO A 27 -3.00 5.99 -5.64
N ASP A 28 -4.16 6.60 -5.46
CA ASP A 28 -4.37 8.01 -5.66
C ASP A 28 -4.07 8.81 -4.40
N GLN A 29 -3.92 8.18 -3.23
CA GLN A 29 -3.62 8.92 -2.01
C GLN A 29 -2.27 9.65 -2.10
N CYS A 30 -1.28 9.06 -2.77
CA CYS A 30 0.01 9.72 -2.95
C CYS A 30 -0.10 10.91 -3.92
N SER A 31 -0.74 10.70 -5.08
CA SER A 31 -0.87 11.74 -6.10
C SER A 31 -1.80 12.88 -5.66
N ASN A 32 -2.89 12.57 -4.96
CA ASN A 32 -3.84 13.56 -4.43
C ASN A 32 -3.22 14.46 -3.35
N LYS A 33 -2.20 13.98 -2.64
CA LYS A 33 -1.46 14.75 -1.64
C LYS A 33 -0.25 15.49 -2.23
N PHE A 34 -0.17 15.64 -3.56
CA PHE A 34 1.00 16.19 -4.25
C PHE A 34 2.31 15.44 -3.92
N GLY A 35 2.18 14.16 -3.55
CA GLY A 35 3.31 13.30 -3.23
C GLY A 35 3.92 12.67 -4.48
N HIS A 36 5.20 12.32 -4.37
CA HIS A 36 5.98 11.65 -5.41
C HIS A 36 6.41 10.25 -4.96
N CYS A 37 6.19 9.26 -5.82
CA CYS A 37 6.63 7.88 -5.60
C CYS A 37 8.13 7.71 -5.89
N ARG A 38 8.93 7.47 -4.84
CA ARG A 38 10.39 7.31 -4.93
C ARG A 38 10.86 6.06 -4.18
N ARG A 39 12.09 5.61 -4.40
CA ARG A 39 12.69 4.52 -3.58
C ARG A 39 13.11 5.01 -2.19
N ARG A 40 13.56 6.25 -2.09
CA ARG A 40 13.91 6.97 -0.85
C ARG A 40 13.48 8.43 -1.01
N CYS A 41 12.97 9.02 0.06
CA CYS A 41 12.62 10.43 0.09
C CYS A 41 13.88 11.30 0.22
N PHE A 42 13.83 12.51 -0.33
CA PHE A 42 14.87 13.51 -0.11
C PHE A 42 14.85 14.03 1.34
N ARG A 43 15.92 14.71 1.76
CA ARG A 43 16.07 15.22 3.14
C ARG A 43 14.98 16.23 3.53
N GLY A 44 14.43 16.95 2.56
CA GLY A 44 13.30 17.89 2.73
C GLY A 44 11.91 17.26 2.55
N GLU A 45 11.83 15.97 2.27
CA GLU A 45 10.56 15.26 2.09
C GLU A 45 10.24 14.40 3.35
N LYS A 46 8.98 13.97 3.47
CA LYS A 46 8.50 13.04 4.50
C LYS A 46 7.87 11.82 3.82
N ARG A 47 8.18 10.62 4.32
CA ARG A 47 7.48 9.39 3.94
C ARG A 47 6.09 9.39 4.57
N ILE A 48 5.05 9.24 3.75
CA ILE A 48 3.66 9.22 4.22
C ILE A 48 2.94 7.90 3.92
N ASP A 49 3.31 7.21 2.85
CA ASP A 49 2.69 5.95 2.45
C ASP A 49 3.61 5.10 1.55
N ILE A 50 3.12 3.99 1.02
CA ILE A 50 3.71 3.20 -0.06
C ILE A 50 2.96 3.44 -1.36
N CYS A 51 3.60 3.16 -2.49
CA CYS A 51 2.97 3.29 -3.80
C CYS A 51 2.54 1.93 -4.35
N LEU A 52 1.71 1.94 -5.40
CA LEU A 52 1.29 0.75 -6.17
C LEU A 52 2.44 -0.21 -6.52
N LEU A 53 3.62 0.34 -6.81
CA LEU A 53 4.79 -0.49 -7.11
C LEU A 53 5.47 -0.93 -5.81
N PRO A 54 5.69 -2.25 -5.63
CA PRO A 54 6.49 -2.75 -4.52
C PRO A 54 7.87 -2.10 -4.58
N ASN A 55 8.38 -1.69 -3.41
CA ASN A 55 9.64 -0.94 -3.22
C ASN A 55 9.62 0.55 -3.59
N LYS A 56 8.46 1.14 -3.89
CA LYS A 56 8.32 2.61 -3.94
C LYS A 56 7.51 3.10 -2.74
N ILE A 57 8.00 4.18 -2.14
CA ILE A 57 7.36 4.89 -1.05
C ILE A 57 6.83 6.23 -1.55
N CYS A 58 5.73 6.70 -0.96
CA CYS A 58 5.19 8.01 -1.21
C CYS A 58 5.92 9.05 -0.34
N CYS A 59 6.51 10.04 -1.01
CA CYS A 59 7.23 11.14 -0.40
C CYS A 59 6.50 12.45 -0.68
N ILE A 60 6.17 13.21 0.34
CA ILE A 60 5.61 14.56 0.20
C ILE A 60 6.66 15.58 0.66
N GLU A 61 6.73 16.74 0.01
CA GLU A 61 7.54 17.85 0.49
C GLU A 61 7.05 18.28 1.87
N ARG A 62 7.98 18.60 2.78
CA ARG A 62 7.59 19.20 4.06
C ARG A 62 7.15 20.63 3.74
N LEU A 63 5.84 20.82 3.62
CA LEU A 63 5.24 22.13 3.86
C LEU A 63 5.64 22.48 5.30
N TYR A 64 6.61 23.38 5.45
CA TYR A 64 6.73 24.12 6.69
C TYR A 64 5.44 24.92 6.75
N ASP A 65 4.51 24.51 7.60
CA ASP A 65 3.43 25.40 8.00
C ASP A 65 4.12 26.68 8.51
N GLU A 66 4.00 27.77 7.76
CA GLU A 66 4.33 29.10 8.25
C GLU A 66 3.32 29.40 9.38
N ASP A 67 3.80 29.24 10.61
CA ASP A 67 3.31 29.73 11.92
C ASP A 67 1.79 29.77 12.21
#